data_AF-A0AA51DSM9-F1
#
_entry.id   AF-A0AA51DSM9-F1
#
_cell.length_a   1.000
_cell.length_b   1.000
_cell.length_c   1.000
_cell.angle_alpha   90.00
_cell.angle_beta   90.00
_cell.angle_gamma   90.00
#
_symmetry.space_group_name_H-M   'P 1'
#
loop_
_entity.id
_entity.type
_entity.pdbx_description
1 polymer ?
#
loop_
_entity_poly.entity_id
_entity_poly.type
_entity_poly.pdbx_seq_one_letter_code
_entity_poly.pdbx_strand_id
1 'polypeptide(L)' 'MKIKDVPFSTVDWNTVKPTIHPGITGEAYWRTFELGNIRVRLVEYSPGYIADQVAEDINPHRTHTEKGAKLFIVD' A
#
# COMPACT_ATOMS: atom_id res chain seq x y z
N MET A 1 15.70 10.14 -4.80
CA MET A 1 15.28 8.94 -5.54
C MET A 1 15.89 8.97 -6.94
N LYS A 2 16.36 7.84 -7.48
CA LYS A 2 16.78 7.70 -8.89
C LYS A 2 15.96 6.56 -9.51
N ILE A 3 15.19 6.85 -10.56
CA ILE A 3 14.38 5.87 -11.28
C ILE A 3 15.16 5.42 -12.52
N LYS A 4 15.25 4.12 -12.75
CA LYS A 4 16.01 3.47 -13.83
C LYS A 4 15.21 2.31 -14.41
N ASP A 5 15.31 2.15 -15.73
CA ASP A 5 14.74 1.01 -16.46
C ASP A 5 13.21 0.87 -16.28
N VAL A 6 12.53 2.00 -16.12
CA VAL A 6 11.06 2.07 -16.01
C VAL A 6 10.50 2.72 -17.28
N PRO A 7 10.14 1.95 -18.32
CA PRO A 7 9.46 2.50 -19.48
C PRO A 7 8.06 3.00 -19.11
N PHE A 8 7.54 3.94 -19.90
CA PHE A 8 6.13 4.31 -19.81
C PHE A 8 5.27 3.08 -20.09
N SER A 9 4.37 2.77 -19.16
CA SER A 9 3.53 1.57 -19.21
C SER A 9 2.18 1.84 -18.55
N THR A 10 1.21 0.98 -18.82
CA THR A 10 -0.12 0.98 -18.20
C THR A 10 -0.33 -0.33 -17.46
N VAL A 11 -1.03 -0.25 -16.32
CA VAL A 11 -1.39 -1.42 -15.51
C VAL A 11 -2.89 -1.39 -15.26
N ASP A 12 -3.60 -2.45 -15.63
CA ASP A 12 -4.98 -2.65 -15.19
C ASP A 12 -4.99 -3.23 -13.78
N TRP A 13 -5.22 -2.36 -12.79
CA TRP A 13 -5.24 -2.71 -11.37
C TRP A 13 -6.32 -3.72 -11.00
N ASN A 14 -7.36 -3.91 -11.82
CA ASN A 14 -8.37 -4.93 -11.56
C ASN A 14 -7.82 -6.35 -11.75
N THR A 15 -6.76 -6.50 -12.54
CA THR A 15 -6.10 -7.79 -12.78
C THR A 15 -5.10 -8.16 -11.68
N VAL A 16 -4.67 -7.19 -10.87
CA VAL A 16 -3.71 -7.41 -9.77
C VAL A 16 -4.49 -7.85 -8.53
N LYS A 17 -4.28 -9.09 -8.10
CA LYS A 17 -4.91 -9.64 -6.89
C LYS A 17 -4.41 -8.88 -5.65
N PRO A 18 -5.31 -8.34 -4.82
CA PRO A 18 -4.89 -7.68 -3.59
C PRO A 18 -4.43 -8.70 -2.54
N THR A 19 -3.41 -8.33 -1.77
CA THR A 19 -3.11 -8.94 -0.47
C THR A 19 -3.80 -8.15 0.63
N ILE A 20 -4.36 -8.83 1.62
CA ILE A 20 -5.07 -8.21 2.75
C ILE A 20 -4.11 -8.09 3.93
N HIS A 21 -4.06 -6.92 4.54
CA HIS A 21 -3.27 -6.61 5.72
C HIS A 21 -4.21 -6.13 6.82
N PRO A 22 -4.47 -6.96 7.85
CA PRO A 22 -5.35 -6.59 8.96
C PRO A 22 -4.77 -5.44 9.79
N GLY A 23 -5.62 -4.47 10.14
CA GLY A 23 -5.31 -3.49 11.19
C GLY A 23 -5.75 -3.98 12.57
N ILE A 24 -5.56 -3.15 13.60
CA ILE A 24 -6.30 -3.28 14.86
C ILE A 24 -7.81 -3.20 14.57
N THR A 25 -8.17 -2.25 13.72
CA THR A 25 -9.51 -2.11 13.17
C THR A 25 -9.41 -1.97 11.66
N GLY A 26 -10.39 -2.53 10.95
CA GLY A 26 -10.44 -2.50 9.50
C GLY A 26 -9.34 -3.33 8.83
N GLU A 27 -9.26 -3.19 7.51
CA GLU A 27 -8.32 -3.90 6.66
C GLU A 27 -7.69 -2.96 5.63
N ALA A 28 -6.46 -3.27 5.23
CA ALA A 28 -5.81 -2.66 4.08
C ALA A 28 -5.68 -3.66 2.94
N TYR A 29 -6.10 -3.26 1.74
CA TYR A 29 -5.95 -4.04 0.51
C TYR A 29 -4.82 -3.48 -0.32
N TRP A 30 -3.78 -4.27 -0.54
CA TRP A 30 -2.58 -3.85 -1.24
C TRP A 30 -2.50 -4.56 -2.58
N ARG A 31 -2.45 -3.78 -3.66
CA ARG A 31 -2.05 -4.27 -4.99
C ARG A 31 -0.66 -3.75 -5.28
N THR A 32 0.26 -4.66 -5.56
CA THR A 32 1.67 -4.34 -5.76
C THR A 32 2.09 -4.78 -7.15
N PHE A 33 2.84 -3.91 -7.82
CA PHE A 33 3.50 -4.17 -9.09
C PHE A 33 4.92 -3.58 -9.05
N GLU A 34 5.87 -4.26 -9.67
CA GLU A 34 7.28 -3.86 -9.70
C GLU A 34 7.74 -3.73 -11.15
N LEU A 35 8.51 -2.67 -11.45
CA LEU A 35 9.07 -2.41 -12.77
C LEU A 35 10.42 -1.70 -12.64
N GLY A 36 11.44 -2.19 -13.33
CA GLY A 36 12.79 -1.66 -13.20
C GLY A 36 13.24 -1.67 -11.74
N ASN A 37 13.58 -0.49 -11.21
CA ASN A 37 13.99 -0.34 -9.82
C ASN A 37 12.93 0.32 -8.91
N ILE A 38 11.66 0.36 -9.32
CA ILE A 38 10.58 0.91 -8.50
C ILE A 38 9.55 -0.16 -8.15
N ARG A 39 8.89 0.05 -7.02
CA ARG A 39 7.68 -0.66 -6.66
C ARG A 39 6.52 0.33 -6.56
N VAL A 40 5.42 -0.02 -7.22
CA VAL A 40 4.19 0.77 -7.26
C VAL A 40 3.10 0.02 -6.50
N ARG A 41 2.43 0.71 -5.59
CA ARG A 41 1.36 0.14 -4.77
C ARG A 41 0.10 0.97 -4.84
N LEU A 42 -1.02 0.31 -5.11
CA LEU A 42 -2.35 0.85 -4.85
C LEU A 42 -2.84 0.24 -3.53
N VAL A 43 -2.95 1.09 -2.51
CA VAL A 43 -3.35 0.68 -1.17
C VAL A 43 -4.72 1.28 -0.84
N GLU A 44 -5.66 0.44 -0.45
CA GLU A 44 -7.00 0.85 -0.02
C GLU A 44 -7.18 0.51 1.46
N TYR A 45 -7.41 1.53 2.29
CA TYR A 45 -7.79 1.38 3.68
C TYR A 45 -9.31 1.43 3.81
N SER A 46 -9.88 0.47 4.54
CA SER A 46 -11.29 0.51 4.89
C SER A 46 -11.61 1.71 5.81
N PRO A 47 -12.87 2.17 5.89
CA PRO A 47 -13.32 3.06 6.95
C PRO A 47 -12.94 2.52 8.34
N GLY A 48 -12.56 3.42 9.24
CA GLY A 48 -12.09 3.09 10.58
C GLY A 48 -10.77 2.30 10.63
N TYR A 49 -10.00 2.22 9.54
CA TYR A 49 -8.74 1.48 9.54
C TYR A 49 -7.75 2.09 10.54
N ILE A 50 -7.15 1.25 11.40
CA ILE A 50 -6.07 1.60 12.32
C ILE A 50 -4.98 0.54 12.22
N ALA A 51 -3.77 0.95 11.83
CA ALA A 51 -2.58 0.11 11.96
C ALA A 51 -1.81 0.52 13.22
N ASP A 52 -1.53 -0.43 14.11
CA ASP A 52 -0.54 -0.30 15.19
C ASP A 52 0.25 -1.61 15.23
N GLN A 53 1.54 -1.53 14.93
CA GLN A 53 2.42 -2.68 14.94
C GLN A 53 3.20 -2.65 16.25
N VAL A 54 2.59 -3.16 17.33
CA VAL A 54 3.27 -3.34 18.63
C VAL A 54 3.84 -4.75 18.68
N ALA A 55 4.96 -4.94 17.98
CA ALA A 55 5.98 -5.93 18.32
C ALA A 55 7.26 -5.52 17.56
N GLU A 56 8.24 -5.03 18.32
CA GLU A 56 9.58 -4.62 17.88
C GLU A 56 9.63 -3.37 17.01
N ASP A 57 9.56 -2.21 17.69
CA ASP A 57 10.30 -0.95 17.54
C ASP A 57 11.15 -0.66 16.27
N ILE A 58 10.73 -1.08 15.08
CA ILE A 58 11.55 -0.96 13.86
C ILE A 58 11.03 0.12 12.90
N ASN A 59 9.78 0.61 13.05
CA ASN A 59 9.31 1.89 12.46
C ASN A 59 7.86 2.17 12.88
N PRO A 60 7.57 3.16 13.76
CA PRO A 60 6.22 3.44 14.24
C PRO A 60 5.41 4.22 13.18
N HIS A 61 5.01 3.56 12.10
CA HIS A 61 4.02 4.14 11.19
C HIS A 61 2.61 3.84 11.69
N ARG A 62 2.05 4.77 12.46
CA ARG A 62 0.62 4.75 12.79
C ARG A 62 -0.18 5.28 11.61
N THR A 63 -1.07 4.42 11.10
CA THR A 63 -2.00 4.80 10.04
C THR A 63 -3.41 4.79 10.61
N HIS A 64 -4.16 5.87 10.40
CA HIS A 64 -5.56 5.98 10.81
C HIS A 64 -6.39 6.67 9.72
N THR A 65 -7.61 6.17 9.49
CA THR A 65 -8.61 6.88 8.69
C THR A 65 -10.02 6.58 9.18
N GLU A 66 -10.86 7.61 9.32
CA GLU A 66 -12.28 7.44 9.65
C GLU A 66 -13.10 6.96 8.44
N LYS A 67 -12.86 7.54 7.26
CA LYS A 67 -13.66 7.30 6.04
C LYS A 67 -13.05 6.29 5.07
N GLY A 68 -11.86 5.78 5.37
CA GLY A 68 -11.05 5.02 4.43
C GLY A 68 -10.12 5.94 3.64
N ALA A 69 -9.20 5.35 2.89
CA ALA A 69 -8.33 6.11 2.00
C ALA A 69 -7.83 5.21 0.86
N LYS A 70 -7.53 5.82 -0.28
CA LYS A 70 -6.86 5.16 -1.40
C LYS A 70 -5.55 5.89 -1.64
N LEU A 71 -4.44 5.17 -1.52
CA LEU A 71 -3.09 5.69 -1.69
C LEU A 71 -2.46 5.08 -2.94
N PHE A 72 -1.76 5.90 -3.69
CA PHE A 72 -0.88 5.47 -4.76
C PHE A 72 0.56 5.77 -4.33
N ILE A 73 1.33 4.72 -4.06
CA ILE A 73 2.67 4.83 -3.47
C ILE A 73 3.67 4.33 -4.52
N VAL A 74 4.72 5.12 -4.73
CA VAL A 74 5.90 4.71 -5.50
C VAL A 74 7.08 4.76 -4.56
N ASP A 75 7.73 3.62 -4.36
CA ASP A 75 8.93 3.47 -3.55
C ASP A 75 10.13 2.99 -4.39
#